data_AF-A0A2D4MR23-F1
#
_entry.id   AF-A0A2D4MR23-F1
#
_cell.length_a   1.000
_cell.length_b   1.000
_cell.length_c   1.000
_cell.angle_alpha   90.00
_cell.angle_beta   90.00
_cell.angle_gamma   90.00
#
_symmetry.space_group_name_H-M   'P 1'
#
loop_
_entity.id
_entity.type
_entity.pdbx_description
1 polymer ?
#
loop_
_entity_poly.entity_id
_entity_poly.type
_entity_poly.pdbx_seq_one_letter_code
_entity_poly.pdbx_strand_id
1 'polypeptide(L)'
;MSFNYLFLTAWERSGKSLKLSVLIISIFKVSKLLPEKFAEQIIRVYCKKTDTKIIEAATKYFVQWCMDKDFSKPMDGDVVAPELTPMKKGWNKDDENQDSNRNSSGLNCKVKLF
;
A
#
# COMPACT_ATOMS: atom_id res chain seq x y z
N MET A 1 -14.38 9.09 11.36
CA MET A 1 -13.18 9.84 10.92
C MET A 1 -12.39 10.18 12.16
N SER A 2 -11.29 9.47 12.41
CA SER A 2 -10.47 9.68 13.62
C SER A 2 -9.36 10.67 13.32
N PHE A 3 -9.47 11.89 13.85
CA PHE A 3 -8.41 12.88 13.76
C PHE A 3 -7.29 12.54 14.75
N ASN A 4 -6.10 12.23 14.24
CA ASN A 4 -4.91 11.98 15.05
C ASN A 4 -4.29 13.31 15.53
N TYR A 5 -4.89 13.92 16.55
CA TYR A 5 -4.27 15.02 17.29
C TYR A 5 -3.89 14.55 18.69
N LEU A 6 -2.60 14.28 18.90
CA LEU A 6 -2.04 14.05 20.22
C LEU A 6 -1.91 15.41 20.95
N PHE A 7 -2.99 15.86 21.58
CA PHE A 7 -3.01 17.09 22.36
C PHE A 7 -2.20 16.94 23.65
N LEU A 8 -0.96 17.43 23.65
CA LEU A 8 -0.22 17.71 24.89
C LEU A 8 -0.66 19.08 25.43
N THR A 9 -1.63 19.09 26.34
CA THR A 9 -2.06 20.31 27.05
C THR A 9 -1.07 20.63 28.16
N ALA A 10 -0.12 21.54 27.89
CA ALA A 10 0.67 22.18 28.94
C ALA A 10 -0.15 23.30 29.58
N TRP A 11 -0.12 23.39 30.91
CA TRP A 11 -0.90 24.37 31.67
C TRP A 11 0.01 25.24 32.54
N GLU A 12 0.23 26.48 32.13
CA GLU A 12 1.07 27.43 32.86
C GLU A 12 0.20 28.37 33.71
N ARG A 13 0.41 28.37 35.03
CA ARG A 13 -0.42 29.12 35.99
C ARG A 13 0.29 30.41 36.41
N SER A 14 0.08 31.49 35.65
CA SER A 14 0.58 32.83 35.99
C SER A 14 -0.57 33.84 36.13
N GLY A 15 -0.88 34.20 37.38
CA GLY A 15 -1.91 35.19 37.70
C GLY A 15 -3.35 34.76 37.36
N LYS A 16 -4.26 35.74 37.28
CA LYS A 16 -5.72 35.55 37.14
C LYS A 16 -6.19 35.11 35.74
N SER A 17 -5.30 34.65 34.87
CA SER A 17 -5.64 34.25 33.50
C SER A 17 -4.95 32.94 33.14
N LEU A 18 -5.73 32.03 32.55
CA LEU A 18 -5.28 30.71 32.12
C LEU A 18 -4.98 30.79 30.63
N LYS A 19 -3.72 30.65 30.22
CA LYS A 19 -3.33 30.55 28.81
C LYS A 19 -3.25 29.09 28.40
N LEU A 20 -4.10 28.69 27.46
CA LEU A 20 -3.98 27.42 26.77
C LEU A 20 -3.03 27.57 25.58
N SER A 21 -1.84 26.99 25.66
CA SER A 21 -0.90 26.91 24.54
C SER A 21 -1.07 25.56 23.83
N VAL A 22 -1.52 25.59 22.57
CA VAL A 22 -1.63 24.40 21.72
C VAL A 22 -0.41 24.33 20.80
N LEU A 23 0.43 23.31 20.97
CA LEU A 23 1.59 23.06 20.12
C LEU A 23 1.24 22.00 19.06
N ILE A 24 1.16 22.42 17.80
CA ILE A 24 0.97 21.50 16.66
C ILE A 24 2.35 21.12 16.12
N ILE A 25 2.65 19.82 16.09
CA ILE A 25 3.90 19.28 15.54
C ILE A 25 3.65 18.76 14.13
N SER A 26 4.38 19.30 13.14
CA SER A 26 4.32 18.85 11.76
C SER A 26 5.03 17.52 11.57
N ILE A 27 4.43 16.58 10.83
CA ILE A 27 4.94 15.22 10.57
C ILE A 27 6.39 15.21 10.05
N PHE A 28 6.74 16.17 9.19
CA PHE A 28 8.09 16.32 8.62
C PHE A 28 9.16 16.66 9.66
N LYS A 29 8.77 17.16 10.84
CA LYS A 29 9.67 17.45 11.96
C LYS A 29 9.83 16.27 12.92
N VAL A 30 9.07 15.18 12.73
CA VAL A 30 9.07 14.00 13.61
C VAL A 30 9.88 12.86 13.01
N SER A 31 9.60 12.46 11.76
CA SER A 31 10.38 11.42 11.07
C SER A 31 10.15 11.45 9.55
N LYS A 32 11.16 11.03 8.79
CA LYS A 32 11.09 10.82 7.33
C LYS A 32 10.49 9.46 6.92
N LEU A 33 10.23 8.57 7.89
CA LEU A 33 9.71 7.21 7.68
C LEU A 33 8.24 7.05 8.08
N LEU A 34 7.50 8.16 8.19
CA LEU A 34 6.05 8.11 8.46
C LEU A 34 5.30 7.66 7.19
N PRO A 35 4.18 6.92 7.32
CA PRO A 35 3.31 6.63 6.20
C PRO A 35 2.85 7.91 5.50
N GLU A 36 3.02 7.98 4.18
CA GLU A 36 2.52 9.09 3.38
C GLU A 36 0.99 9.08 3.29
N LYS A 37 0.40 7.87 3.30
CA LYS A 37 -1.04 7.62 3.25
C LYS A 37 -1.49 6.99 4.55
N PHE A 38 -2.53 7.56 5.16
CA PHE A 38 -3.10 7.11 6.44
C PHE A 38 -4.43 6.37 6.29
N ALA A 39 -4.91 6.20 5.05
CA ALA A 39 -6.13 5.48 4.73
C ALA A 39 -5.95 4.74 3.41
N GLU A 40 -6.34 3.48 3.39
CA GLU A 40 -6.43 2.61 2.22
C GLU A 40 -7.71 1.78 2.31
N GLN A 41 -8.14 1.20 1.20
CA GLN A 41 -9.31 0.32 1.14
C GLN A 41 -8.90 -1.00 0.51
N ILE A 42 -9.28 -2.12 1.13
CA ILE A 42 -8.95 -3.46 0.68
C ILE A 42 -10.24 -4.15 0.23
N ILE A 43 -10.36 -4.42 -1.06
CA ILE A 43 -11.48 -5.16 -1.64
C ILE A 43 -11.15 -6.66 -1.57
N ARG A 44 -12.05 -7.47 -1.01
CA ARG A 44 -11.95 -8.93 -0.97
C ARG A 44 -13.18 -9.54 -1.62
N VAL A 45 -12.97 -10.50 -2.52
CA VAL A 45 -14.03 -11.19 -3.26
C VAL A 45 -14.04 -12.67 -2.86
N TYR A 46 -15.23 -13.22 -2.65
CA TYR A 46 -15.43 -14.60 -2.23
C TYR A 46 -16.42 -15.29 -3.17
N CYS A 47 -16.07 -16.49 -3.66
CA CYS A 47 -17.01 -17.34 -4.37
C CYS A 47 -17.75 -18.25 -3.36
N LYS A 48 -19.09 -18.33 -3.45
CA LYS A 48 -19.89 -19.25 -2.62
C LYS A 48 -19.77 -20.71 -3.03
N LYS A 49 -19.39 -20.97 -4.29
CA LYS A 49 -19.24 -22.32 -4.84
C LYS A 49 -17.78 -22.75 -4.74
N THR A 50 -17.56 -23.96 -4.23
CA THR A 50 -16.25 -24.56 -4.02
C THR A 50 -15.76 -25.38 -5.21
N ASP A 51 -16.55 -25.52 -6.28
CA ASP A 51 -16.15 -26.20 -7.51
C ASP A 51 -14.92 -25.52 -8.15
N THR A 52 -13.83 -26.26 -8.34
CA THR A 52 -12.54 -25.72 -8.82
C THR A 52 -12.69 -24.93 -10.12
N LYS A 53 -13.46 -25.45 -11.09
CA LYS A 53 -13.74 -24.77 -12.37
C LYS A 53 -14.45 -23.42 -12.20
N ILE A 54 -15.28 -23.29 -11.18
CA ILE A 54 -16.02 -22.04 -10.89
C ILE A 54 -15.11 -21.06 -10.15
N ILE A 55 -14.23 -21.54 -9.27
CA ILE A 55 -13.20 -20.72 -8.63
C ILE A 55 -12.23 -20.16 -9.68
N GLU A 56 -11.71 -20.99 -10.58
CA GLU A 56 -10.83 -20.58 -11.68
C GLU A 56 -11.48 -19.50 -12.57
N ALA A 57 -12.73 -19.73 -13.01
CA ALA A 57 -13.47 -18.76 -13.80
C ALA A 57 -13.72 -17.45 -13.03
N ALA A 58 -14.19 -17.54 -11.78
CA ALA A 58 -14.41 -16.37 -10.92
C ALA A 58 -13.14 -15.56 -10.68
N THR A 59 -11.99 -16.23 -10.58
CA THR A 59 -10.70 -15.56 -10.37
C THR A 59 -10.25 -14.81 -11.63
N LYS A 60 -10.46 -15.39 -12.83
CA LYS A 60 -10.23 -14.68 -14.10
C LYS A 60 -11.15 -13.47 -14.26
N TYR A 61 -12.44 -13.60 -13.95
CA TYR A 61 -13.37 -12.47 -13.95
C TYR A 61 -13.00 -11.38 -12.93
N PHE A 62 -12.47 -11.76 -11.76
CA PHE A 62 -11.97 -10.79 -10.77
C PHE A 62 -10.75 -10.02 -11.30
N VAL A 63 -9.78 -10.69 -11.92
CA VAL A 63 -8.62 -10.01 -12.54
C VAL A 63 -9.08 -9.06 -13.65
N GLN A 64 -10.00 -9.50 -14.52
CA GLN A 64 -10.56 -8.65 -15.57
C GLN A 64 -11.28 -7.41 -14.98
N TRP A 65 -12.10 -7.59 -13.93
CA TRP A 65 -12.76 -6.48 -13.26
C TRP A 65 -11.76 -5.49 -12.62
N CYS A 66 -10.64 -5.97 -12.08
CA CYS A 66 -9.55 -5.13 -11.60
C CYS A 66 -8.83 -4.38 -12.73
N MET A 67 -8.75 -4.96 -13.93
CA MET A 67 -8.27 -4.25 -15.13
C MET A 67 -9.24 -3.13 -15.52
N ASP A 68 -10.53 -3.44 -15.65
CA ASP A 68 -11.60 -2.53 -16.10
C ASP A 68 -11.89 -1.37 -15.12
N LYS A 69 -11.54 -1.52 -13.84
CA LYS A 69 -11.74 -0.52 -12.78
C LYS A 69 -10.48 0.22 -12.36
N ASP A 70 -9.36 0.00 -13.03
CA ASP A 70 -8.06 0.58 -12.68
C ASP A 70 -7.64 0.34 -11.22
N PHE A 71 -7.98 -0.83 -10.69
CA PHE A 71 -7.45 -1.29 -9.42
C PHE A 71 -6.00 -1.76 -9.55
N SER A 72 -5.33 -1.88 -8.41
CA SER A 72 -3.98 -2.46 -8.31
C SER A 72 -3.98 -3.92 -8.76
N LYS A 73 -2.82 -4.37 -9.23
CA LYS A 73 -2.57 -5.76 -9.62
C LYS A 73 -2.82 -6.69 -8.42
N PRO A 74 -3.70 -7.70 -8.52
CA PRO A 74 -3.79 -8.75 -7.51
C PRO A 74 -2.45 -9.48 -7.39
N MET A 75 -1.97 -9.78 -6.18
CA MET A 75 -0.65 -10.39 -5.97
C MET A 75 -0.48 -11.71 -6.75
N ASP A 76 -1.53 -12.53 -6.77
CA ASP A 76 -1.52 -13.82 -7.45
C ASP A 76 -1.92 -13.72 -8.94
N GLY A 77 -2.12 -12.51 -9.47
CA GLY A 77 -2.68 -12.24 -10.80
C GLY A 77 -1.95 -12.95 -11.94
N ASP A 78 -0.60 -12.96 -11.89
CA ASP A 78 0.25 -13.63 -12.88
C ASP A 78 0.14 -15.16 -12.85
N VAL A 79 -0.29 -15.75 -11.73
CA VAL A 79 -0.46 -17.20 -11.57
C VAL A 79 -1.87 -17.63 -11.98
N VAL A 80 -2.89 -16.85 -11.61
CA VAL A 80 -4.30 -17.22 -11.78
C VAL A 80 -4.90 -16.81 -13.13
N ALA A 81 -4.33 -15.78 -13.77
CA ALA A 81 -4.81 -15.25 -15.05
C ALA A 81 -3.65 -14.81 -15.97
N PRO A 82 -2.65 -15.69 -16.25
CA PRO A 82 -1.45 -15.34 -17.02
C PRO A 82 -1.74 -14.79 -18.42
N GLU A 83 -2.90 -15.09 -19.00
CA GLU A 83 -3.35 -14.56 -20.29
C GLU A 83 -3.83 -13.10 -20.23
N LEU A 84 -4.28 -12.62 -19.06
CA LEU A 84 -4.89 -11.29 -18.89
C LEU A 84 -3.88 -10.26 -18.37
N THR A 85 -3.01 -10.66 -17.45
CA THR A 85 -2.05 -9.73 -16.81
C THR A 85 -1.12 -9.02 -17.78
N PRO A 86 -0.54 -9.66 -18.82
CA PRO A 86 0.32 -8.99 -19.80
C PRO A 86 -0.38 -7.86 -20.57
N MET A 87 -1.71 -7.91 -20.70
CA MET A 87 -2.48 -6.93 -21.48
C MET A 87 -2.54 -5.55 -20.80
N LYS A 88 -2.31 -5.46 -19.48
CA LYS A 88 -2.33 -4.18 -18.75
C LYS A 88 -0.90 -3.66 -18.56
N LYS A 89 -0.48 -2.73 -19.43
CA LYS A 89 0.90 -2.17 -19.44
C LYS A 89 1.42 -1.79 -18.05
N GLY A 90 0.66 -1.03 -17.26
CA GLY A 90 1.04 -0.62 -15.90
C GLY A 90 1.08 -1.72 -14.82
N TRP A 91 0.88 -2.99 -15.19
CA TRP A 91 1.03 -4.16 -14.31
C TRP A 91 2.25 -5.03 -14.65
N ASN A 92 2.89 -4.75 -15.78
CA ASN A 92 4.17 -5.34 -16.16
C ASN A 92 5.29 -4.50 -15.52
N LYS A 93 6.43 -5.13 -15.24
CA LYS A 93 7.66 -4.39 -14.99
C LYS A 93 8.29 -4.18 -16.36
N ASP A 94 8.47 -2.93 -16.76
CA ASP A 94 9.23 -2.62 -17.97
C ASP A 94 10.70 -3.00 -17.70
N ASP A 95 11.23 -3.98 -18.44
CA ASP A 95 12.66 -4.37 -18.41
C ASP A 95 13.52 -3.33 -19.15
N GLU A 96 13.44 -2.06 -18.73
CA GLU A 96 14.35 -1.01 -19.17
C GLU A 96 15.66 -1.12 -18.37
N ASN A 97 16.69 -1.68 -19.02
CA ASN A 97 18.03 -1.86 -18.47
C ASN A 97 19.06 -0.94 -19.17
N GLN A 98 20.04 -0.47 -18.39
CA GLN A 98 21.20 0.37 -18.77
C GLN A 98 20.90 1.87 -18.97
N ASP A 99 21.63 2.83 -18.38
CA ASP A 99 22.73 2.80 -17.38
C ASP A 99 22.67 4.14 -16.57
N SER A 100 23.42 4.47 -15.51
CA SER A 100 24.79 4.06 -15.13
C SER A 100 25.19 4.36 -13.67
N ASN A 101 26.43 3.96 -13.36
CA ASN A 101 27.32 4.54 -12.35
C ASN A 101 27.09 4.20 -10.85
N ARG A 102 27.57 3.00 -10.49
CA ARG A 102 28.45 2.73 -9.32
C ARG A 102 28.03 3.27 -7.93
N ASN A 103 27.58 2.36 -7.06
CA ASN A 103 28.51 1.70 -6.13
C ASN A 103 27.90 0.45 -5.48
N SER A 104 28.74 -0.57 -5.27
CA SER A 104 28.33 -1.91 -4.81
C SER A 104 28.52 -2.08 -3.29
N SER A 105 27.45 -2.47 -2.60
CA SER A 105 27.51 -3.25 -1.37
C SER A 105 26.24 -4.11 -1.27
N GLY A 106 26.38 -5.39 -1.63
CA GLY A 106 25.23 -6.27 -1.86
C GLY A 106 24.50 -6.69 -0.57
N LEU A 107 23.17 -6.70 -0.61
CA LEU A 107 22.32 -7.44 0.30
C LEU A 107 21.59 -8.53 -0.49
N ASN A 108 22.17 -9.73 -0.51
CA ASN A 108 21.60 -10.88 -1.19
C ASN A 108 20.52 -11.50 -0.29
N CYS A 109 19.26 -11.04 -0.43
CA CYS A 109 18.11 -11.56 0.30
C CYS A 109 17.70 -12.95 -0.21
N LYS A 110 18.50 -13.95 0.16
CA LYS A 110 18.28 -15.36 -0.14
C LYS A 110 17.06 -15.87 0.64
N VAL A 111 15.89 -15.86 0.02
CA VAL A 111 14.69 -16.49 0.56
C VAL A 111 14.93 -18.00 0.62
N LYS A 112 15.11 -18.53 1.83
CA LYS A 112 15.05 -19.97 2.10
C LYS A 112 13.57 -20.34 2.25
N LEU A 113 13.10 -21.26 1.42
CA LEU A 113 11.92 -22.05 1.75
C LEU A 113 12.33 -23.18 2.70
N PHE A 114 11.36 -23.62 3.52
CA PHE A 114 11.48 -24.51 4.68
C PHE A 114 12.07 -23.83 5.93
#